data_AF-A0A2V6P1M8-F1
#
_entry.id   AF-A0A2V6P1M8-F1
#
_cell.length_a   1.000
_cell.length_b   1.000
_cell.length_c   1.000
_cell.angle_alpha   90.00
_cell.angle_beta   90.00
_cell.angle_gamma   90.00
#
_symmetry.space_group_name_H-M   'P 1'
#
loop_
_entity.id
_entity.type
_entity.pdbx_description
1 polymer ?
#
loop_
_entity_poly.entity_id
_entity_poly.type
_entity_poly.pdbx_seq_one_letter_code
_entity_poly.pdbx_strand_id
1 'polypeptide(L)' 'MSGDVDFECRQIAELLGDYLEGSLPRHQAELLEWHIEGCRPCVAFVNTYKGTINAAKKLQEVEIPSELKSRLIAF' A
#
# COMPACT_ATOMS: atom_id res chain seq x y z
N MET A 1 23.00 -1.48 -22.95
CA MET A 1 21.63 -2.00 -23.03
C MET A 1 20.81 -1.13 -22.10
N SER A 2 20.00 -0.25 -22.67
CA SER A 2 19.29 0.81 -21.95
C SER A 2 18.06 0.22 -21.27
N GLY A 3 18.08 0.15 -19.95
CA GLY A 3 16.91 -0.19 -19.15
C GLY A 3 16.02 1.03 -19.04
N ASP A 4 15.07 1.17 -19.95
CA ASP A 4 13.84 1.90 -19.68
C ASP A 4 13.09 1.06 -18.63
N VAL A 5 13.10 1.49 -17.38
CA VAL A 5 12.55 0.74 -16.25
C VAL A 5 11.03 0.99 -16.23
N ASP A 6 10.32 0.48 -17.24
CA ASP A 6 8.86 0.44 -17.23
C ASP A 6 8.43 -0.77 -16.39
N PHE A 7 7.53 -0.57 -15.42
CA PHE A 7 7.01 -1.67 -14.62
C PHE A 7 6.00 -2.48 -15.41
N GLU A 8 6.10 -3.79 -15.36
CA GLU A 8 5.01 -4.66 -15.82
C GLU A 8 3.87 -4.63 -14.81
N CYS A 9 2.63 -4.80 -15.29
CA CYS A 9 1.44 -4.88 -14.43
C CYS A 9 1.58 -5.91 -13.29
N ARG A 10 2.32 -7.01 -13.52
CA ARG A 10 2.55 -8.06 -12.50
C ARG A 10 3.42 -7.57 -11.35
N GLN A 11 4.39 -6.70 -11.63
CA GLN A 11 5.32 -6.16 -10.64
C GLN A 11 4.62 -5.15 -9.71
N ILE A 12 3.56 -4.48 -10.21
CA ILE A 12 2.76 -3.57 -9.39
C ILE A 12 2.22 -4.28 -8.14
N ALA A 13 1.75 -5.53 -8.27
CA ALA A 13 1.17 -6.27 -7.16
C ALA A 13 2.17 -6.57 -6.04
N GLU A 14 3.44 -6.79 -6.38
CA GLU A 14 4.51 -7.08 -5.43
C GLU A 14 4.95 -5.82 -4.68
N LEU A 15 4.94 -4.67 -5.34
CA LEU A 15 5.41 -3.40 -4.78
C LEU A 15 4.34 -2.59 -4.04
N LEU A 16 3.06 -2.95 -4.20
CA LEU A 16 1.95 -2.12 -3.71
C LEU A 16 1.89 -2.04 -2.18
N GLY A 17 2.34 -3.09 -1.47
CA GLY A 17 2.44 -3.09 -0.01
C GLY A 17 3.41 -2.03 0.46
N ASP A 18 4.68 -2.14 0.04
CA ASP A 18 5.75 -1.21 0.37
C ASP A 18 5.43 0.24 -0.04
N TYR A 19 4.79 0.41 -1.20
CA TYR A 19 4.34 1.72 -1.66
C TYR A 19 3.32 2.36 -0.70
N LEU A 20 2.32 1.60 -0.24
CA LEU A 20 1.29 2.09 0.67
C LEU A 20 1.81 2.30 2.11
N GLU A 21 2.84 1.56 2.50
CA GLU A 21 3.54 1.71 3.78
C GLU A 21 4.59 2.84 3.74
N GLY A 22 4.90 3.38 2.56
CA GLY A 22 5.89 4.44 2.36
C GLY A 22 7.34 3.96 2.52
N SER A 23 7.59 2.65 2.48
CA SER A 23 8.92 2.05 2.55
C SER A 23 9.60 1.97 1.18
N LEU A 24 8.85 2.17 0.09
CA LEU A 24 9.37 2.07 -1.27
C LEU A 24 10.35 3.22 -1.60
N PRO A 25 11.52 2.95 -2.21
CA PRO A 25 12.43 4.00 -2.65
C PRO A 25 11.74 4.98 -3.61
N ARG A 26 12.00 6.29 -3.45
CA ARG A 26 11.34 7.36 -4.21
C ARG A 26 11.29 7.13 -5.73
N HIS A 27 12.42 6.71 -6.32
CA HIS A 27 12.49 6.46 -7.77
C HIS A 27 11.54 5.33 -8.23
N GLN A 28 11.32 4.31 -7.39
CA GLN A 28 10.37 3.24 -7.70
C GLN A 28 8.94 3.69 -7.48
N ALA A 29 8.67 4.51 -6.46
CA ALA A 29 7.34 5.10 -6.28
C ALA A 29 6.93 5.93 -7.50
N GLU A 30 7.83 6.78 -8.01
CA GLU A 30 7.56 7.62 -9.20
C GLU A 30 7.28 6.77 -10.46
N LEU A 31 8.03 5.69 -10.69
CA LEU A 31 7.78 4.76 -11.80
C LEU A 31 6.47 3.98 -11.63
N LEU A 32 6.14 3.58 -10.41
CA LEU A 32 4.90 2.88 -10.09
C LEU A 32 3.69 3.79 -10.36
N GLU A 33 3.75 5.05 -9.89
CA GLU A 33 2.74 6.07 -10.13
C GLU A 33 2.53 6.30 -11.63
N TRP A 34 3.61 6.50 -12.38
CA TRP A 34 3.56 6.68 -13.83
C TRP A 34 2.84 5.51 -14.53
N HIS A 35 3.17 4.27 -14.15
CA HIS A 35 2.51 3.09 -14.73
C HIS A 35 1.03 3.03 -14.37
N ILE A 36 0.67 3.29 -13.10
CA ILE A 36 -0.72 3.28 -12.64
C ILE A 36 -1.54 4.33 -13.40
N GLU A 37 -1.01 5.53 -13.60
CA GLU A 37 -1.69 6.60 -14.35
C GLU A 37 -1.96 6.22 -15.81
N GLY A 38 -1.04 5.50 -16.46
CA GLY A 38 -1.16 5.05 -17.84
C GLY A 38 -1.95 3.75 -18.05
N CYS A 39 -2.19 2.96 -17.00
CA CYS A 39 -2.67 1.58 -17.12
C CYS A 39 -3.99 1.34 -16.38
N ARG A 40 -5.12 1.34 -17.12
CA ARG A 40 -6.47 1.11 -16.57
C ARG A 40 -6.60 -0.18 -15.74
N PRO A 41 -6.03 -1.34 -16.13
CA PRO A 41 -6.03 -2.53 -15.29
C PRO A 41 -5.35 -2.31 -13.93
N CYS A 42 -4.22 -1.60 -13.90
CA CYS A 42 -3.50 -1.31 -12.65
C CYS A 42 -4.26 -0.32 -11.76
N VAL A 43 -4.93 0.68 -12.34
CA VAL A 43 -5.87 1.54 -11.57
C VAL A 43 -6.94 0.70 -10.88
N ALA A 44 -7.57 -0.22 -11.62
CA ALA A 44 -8.60 -1.10 -11.06
C ALA A 44 -8.03 -1.99 -9.94
N PHE A 45 -6.86 -2.60 -10.17
CA PHE A 45 -6.18 -3.45 -9.19
C PHE A 45 -5.86 -2.69 -7.90
N VAL A 46 -5.26 -1.50 -7.99
CA VAL A 46 -4.91 -0.67 -6.83
C VAL A 46 -6.15 -0.28 -6.04
N ASN A 47 -7.25 0.06 -6.72
CA ASN A 47 -8.52 0.38 -6.07
C ASN A 47 -9.08 -0.84 -5.31
N THR A 48 -9.04 -2.03 -5.91
CA THR A 48 -9.45 -3.27 -5.24
C THR A 48 -8.58 -3.55 -4.01
N TYR A 49 -7.26 -3.44 -4.14
CA TYR A 49 -6.33 -3.68 -3.04
C TYR A 49 -6.58 -2.73 -1.85
N LYS A 50 -6.75 -1.43 -2.12
CA LYS A 50 -7.14 -0.43 -1.10
C LYS A 50 -8.49 -0.78 -0.45
N GLY A 51 -9.45 -1.27 -1.24
CA GLY A 51 -10.73 -1.78 -0.76
C GLY A 51 -10.56 -2.93 0.23
N THR A 52 -9.70 -3.91 -0.09
CA THR A 52 -9.38 -5.04 0.79
C THR A 52 -8.77 -4.60 2.11
N ILE A 53 -7.81 -3.67 2.08
CA ILE A 53 -7.22 -3.09 3.31
C ILE A 53 -8.30 -2.44 4.17
N ASN A 54 -9.17 -1.63 3.58
CA ASN A 54 -10.24 -0.95 4.31
C ASN A 54 -11.25 -1.94 4.90
N ALA A 55 -11.59 -3.01 4.17
CA ALA A 55 -12.44 -4.07 4.70
C ALA A 55 -11.77 -4.79 5.88
N ALA A 56 -10.49 -5.15 5.76
CA ALA A 56 -9.73 -5.80 6.82
C ALA A 56 -9.63 -4.93 8.10
N LYS A 57 -9.36 -3.62 7.95
CA LYS A 57 -9.33 -2.67 9.08
C LYS A 57 -10.64 -2.63 9.86
N LYS A 58 -11.79 -2.74 9.17
CA LYS A 58 -13.12 -2.75 9.80
C LYS A 58 -13.42 -4.03 10.57
N LEU A 59 -12.78 -5.15 10.23
CA LEU A 59 -12.93 -6.41 10.98
C LEU A 59 -12.24 -6.36 12.34
N GLN A 60 -11.33 -5.40 12.54
CA GLN A 60 -10.40 -5.38 13.67
C GLN A 60 -10.57 -4.15 14.57
N GLU A 61 -11.79 -3.65 14.74
CA GLU A 61 -12.08 -2.69 15.81
C GLU A 61 -12.16 -3.44 17.15
N VAL A 62 -11.01 -3.93 17.63
CA VAL A 62 -10.88 -4.47 18.98
C VAL A 62 -10.66 -3.26 19.89
N GLU A 63 -11.61 -2.97 20.78
CA GLU A 63 -11.41 -1.94 21.80
C GLU A 63 -10.14 -2.28 22.59
N ILE A 64 -9.21 -1.32 22.65
CA ILE A 64 -8.02 -1.44 23.49
C ILE A 64 -8.49 -1.60 24.93
N PRO A 65 -8.14 -2.69 25.63
CA PRO A 65 -8.49 -2.84 27.03
C PRO A 65 -8.03 -1.63 27.83
N SER A 66 -8.91 -1.09 28.67
CA SER A 66 -8.68 0.14 29.44
C SER A 66 -7.40 0.07 30.29
N GLU A 67 -7.05 -1.12 30.79
CA GLU A 67 -5.81 -1.37 31.52
C GLU A 67 -4.56 -1.15 30.65
N LEU A 68 -4.56 -1.66 29.41
CA LEU A 68 -3.46 -1.50 28.47
C LEU A 68 -3.31 -0.02 28.06
N LYS A 69 -4.43 0.67 27.81
CA LYS A 69 -4.44 2.11 27.53
C LYS A 69 -3.85 2.93 28.69
N SER A 70 -4.24 2.60 29.93
CA SER A 70 -3.75 3.28 31.13
C SER A 70 -2.24 3.10 31.31
N ARG A 71 -1.71 1.91 31.04
CA ARG A 71 -0.27 1.62 31.11
C ARG A 71 0.52 2.39 30.05
N LEU A 72 0.00 2.55 28.83
CA LEU A 72 0.68 3.26 27.74
C LEU A 72 0.73 4.78 27.95
N ILE A 73 -0.27 5.37 28.60
CA ILE A 73 -0.31 6.83 28.90
C ILE A 73 0.61 7.20 30.08
N ALA A 74 0.95 6.23 30.94
CA ALA A 74 1.78 6.46 32.13
C ALA A 74 3.30 6.48 31.86
N PHE A 75 3.74 6.39 30.60
CA PHE A 75 5.13 6.53 30.15
C PHE A 75 5.36 7.89 29.51
#